data_AF-A0A661MGQ8-F1
#
_entry.id   AF-A0A661MGQ8-F1
#
_cell.length_a   1.000
_cell.length_b   1.000
_cell.length_c   1.000
_cell.angle_alpha   90.00
_cell.angle_beta   90.00
_cell.angle_gamma   90.00
#
_symmetry.space_group_name_H-M   'P 1'
#
loop_
_entity.id
_entity.type
_entity.pdbx_description
1 polymer ?
#
loop_
_entity_poly.entity_id
_entity_poly.type
_entity_poly.pdbx_seq_one_letter_code
_entity_poly.pdbx_strand_id
1 'polypeptide(L)'
;MVEAFGGSADLSGMNGTGGLFIQDVVHQAFVAVDEKGTEAAAATAVIVGETSAPPPATLTIDRPFVFAIIDRATGATLFIGRVLDPTS
;
A
#
# COMPACT_ATOMS: atom_id res chain seq x y z
N MET A 1 8.03 21.30 -8.25
CA MET A 1 8.20 20.00 -8.91
C MET A 1 8.50 20.11 -10.40
N VAL A 2 8.11 21.20 -11.09
CA VAL A 2 8.34 21.35 -12.54
C VAL A 2 9.82 21.54 -12.91
N GLU A 3 10.60 22.19 -12.05
CA GLU A 3 12.01 22.51 -12.31
C GLU A 3 12.87 21.27 -12.58
N ALA A 4 12.64 20.17 -11.85
CA ALA A 4 13.42 18.94 -11.99
C ALA A 4 13.27 18.27 -13.37
N PHE A 5 12.20 18.58 -14.11
CA PHE A 5 11.88 18.02 -15.42
C PHE A 5 12.17 18.98 -16.58
N GLY A 6 12.79 20.13 -16.31
CA GLY A 6 13.07 21.15 -17.31
C GLY A 6 14.55 21.54 -17.35
N GLY A 7 14.94 22.34 -18.34
CA GLY A 7 16.33 22.79 -18.50
C GLY A 7 16.87 23.67 -17.36
N SER A 8 16.03 24.10 -16.43
CA SER A 8 16.42 24.83 -15.22
C SER A 8 16.72 23.91 -14.02
N ALA A 9 16.67 22.59 -14.20
CA ALA A 9 17.02 21.63 -13.14
C ALA A 9 18.48 21.80 -12.72
N ASP A 10 18.72 21.93 -11.41
CA ASP A 10 20.07 21.82 -10.85
C ASP A 10 20.30 20.42 -10.29
N LEU A 11 20.82 19.56 -11.17
CA LEU A 11 21.34 18.24 -10.84
C LEU A 11 22.87 18.21 -10.93
N SER A 12 23.54 19.35 -10.76
CA SER A 12 25.01 19.47 -10.83
C SER A 12 25.72 18.59 -9.81
N GLY A 13 25.07 18.24 -8.70
CA GLY A 13 25.57 17.24 -7.74
C GLY A 13 25.80 15.84 -8.32
N MET A 14 25.24 15.53 -9.50
CA MET A 14 25.42 14.23 -10.18
C MET A 14 26.56 14.22 -11.19
N ASN A 15 26.79 15.32 -11.92
CA ASN A 15 27.75 15.36 -13.04
C ASN A 15 28.78 16.51 -13.00
N GLY A 16 28.67 17.44 -12.04
CA GLY A 16 29.58 18.57 -11.85
C GLY A 16 29.47 19.70 -12.89
N THR A 17 28.66 19.55 -13.93
CA THR A 17 28.58 20.50 -15.06
C THR A 17 27.17 21.04 -15.32
N GLY A 18 26.15 20.51 -14.66
CA GLY A 18 24.75 20.91 -14.83
C GLY A 18 24.14 20.38 -16.12
N GLY A 19 22.97 20.90 -16.50
CA GLY A 19 22.27 20.54 -17.74
C GLY A 19 21.56 19.18 -17.72
N LEU A 20 21.66 18.42 -16.63
CA LEU A 20 20.84 17.23 -16.40
C LEU A 20 19.46 17.63 -15.92
N PHE A 21 18.45 16.93 -16.42
CA PHE A 21 17.06 17.04 -16.00
C PHE A 21 16.38 15.67 -16.11
N ILE A 22 15.29 15.49 -15.39
CA ILE A 22 14.50 14.26 -15.43
C ILE A 22 13.64 14.29 -16.69
N GLN A 23 13.83 13.31 -17.57
CA GLN A 23 12.96 13.14 -18.74
C GLN A 23 11.71 12.36 -18.37
N ASP A 24 11.89 11.16 -17.82
CA ASP A 24 10.81 10.27 -17.43
C ASP A 24 11.08 9.66 -16.06
N VAL A 25 10.00 9.40 -15.31
CA VAL A 25 10.01 8.59 -14.09
C VAL A 25 9.01 7.47 -14.27
N VAL A 26 9.51 6.23 -14.28
CA VAL A 26 8.69 5.03 -14.42
C VAL A 26 8.56 4.37 -13.06
N HIS A 27 7.33 4.22 -12.57
CA HIS A 27 7.02 3.52 -11.34
C HIS A 27 6.00 2.41 -11.62
N GLN A 28 6.34 1.18 -11.22
CA GLN A 28 5.46 0.01 -11.32
C GLN A 28 5.43 -0.69 -9.96
N ALA A 29 4.22 -0.97 -9.48
CA ALA A 29 3.98 -1.67 -8.22
C ALA A 29 3.05 -2.87 -8.46
N PHE A 30 3.24 -3.93 -7.69
CA PHE A 30 2.43 -5.14 -7.72
C PHE A 30 2.09 -5.54 -6.29
N VAL A 31 0.83 -5.86 -6.03
CA VAL A 31 0.33 -6.34 -4.75
C VAL A 31 -0.52 -7.58 -5.02
N ALA A 32 -0.19 -8.67 -4.35
CA ALA A 32 -0.99 -9.89 -4.34
C ALA A 32 -1.49 -10.14 -2.91
N VAL A 33 -2.75 -10.53 -2.80
CA VAL A 33 -3.39 -10.91 -1.54
C VAL A 33 -3.85 -12.35 -1.68
N ASP A 34 -3.39 -13.21 -0.78
CA ASP A 34 -3.81 -14.60 -0.68
C ASP A 34 -4.01 -14.98 0.80
N GLU A 35 -4.57 -16.16 1.05
CA GLU A 35 -4.86 -16.65 2.39
C GLU A 35 -3.58 -16.89 3.22
N LYS A 36 -2.42 -17.07 2.57
CA LYS A 36 -1.13 -17.27 3.26
C LYS A 36 -0.45 -15.96 3.62
N GLY A 37 -0.75 -14.89 2.89
CA GLY A 37 -0.09 -13.60 2.97
C GLY A 37 -0.76 -12.60 3.91
N THR A 38 -1.98 -12.86 4.41
CA THR A 38 -2.64 -11.91 5.34
C THR A 38 -3.52 -12.51 6.44
N GLU A 39 -3.96 -13.78 6.43
CA GLU A 39 -4.67 -14.31 7.61
C GLU A 39 -4.94 -15.83 7.57
N ALA A 40 -4.26 -16.58 8.45
CA ALA A 40 -4.70 -17.89 8.92
C ALA A 40 -5.29 -17.83 10.35
N ALA A 41 -5.73 -16.65 10.80
CA ALA A 41 -6.16 -16.43 12.19
C ALA A 41 -7.67 -16.61 12.44
N ALA A 42 -8.50 -16.76 11.40
CA ALA A 42 -9.96 -16.90 11.54
C ALA A 42 -10.49 -18.35 11.48
N ALA A 43 -9.63 -19.36 11.68
CA ALA A 43 -10.03 -20.77 11.73
C ALA A 43 -9.88 -21.38 13.13
N THR A 44 -10.19 -20.63 14.20
CA THR A 44 -10.32 -21.19 15.55
C THR A 44 -11.69 -20.86 16.12
N ALA A 45 -12.72 -21.61 15.69
CA ALA A 45 -13.99 -21.62 16.40
C ALA A 45 -13.85 -22.49 17.66
N VAL A 46 -13.38 -21.90 18.75
CA VAL A 46 -13.59 -22.48 20.08
C VAL A 46 -15.04 -22.21 20.43
N ILE A 47 -15.92 -23.20 20.24
CA ILE A 47 -17.29 -23.14 20.75
C ILE A 47 -17.23 -23.38 22.26
N VAL A 48 -16.83 -22.36 23.01
CA VAL A 48 -17.07 -22.29 24.45
C VAL A 48 -18.13 -21.22 24.64
N GLY A 49 -19.23 -21.59 25.30
CA GLY A 49 -20.37 -20.71 25.50
C GLY A 49 -20.02 -19.56 26.45
N GLU A 50 -19.49 -18.47 25.91
CA GLU A 50 -19.42 -17.20 26.60
C GLU A 50 -20.81 -16.55 26.53
N THR A 51 -21.54 -16.54 27.65
CA THR A 51 -22.91 -16.01 27.73
C THR A 51 -22.98 -14.48 27.79
N SER A 52 -21.83 -13.81 27.91
CA SER A 52 -21.72 -12.36 28.12
C SER A 52 -20.76 -11.65 27.18
N ALA A 53 -20.15 -12.35 26.22
CA ALA A 53 -19.26 -11.71 25.25
C ALA A 53 -20.08 -10.92 24.22
N PRO A 54 -19.67 -9.69 23.87
CA PRO A 54 -20.28 -8.99 22.76
C PRO A 54 -20.09 -9.79 21.47
N PRO A 55 -21.10 -9.82 20.58
CA PRO A 55 -20.96 -10.53 19.31
C PRO A 55 -19.76 -9.97 18.51
N PRO A 56 -19.01 -10.83 17.81
CA PRO A 56 -17.89 -10.39 17.00
C PRO A 56 -18.35 -9.39 15.93
N ALA A 57 -17.54 -8.38 15.68
CA ALA A 57 -17.81 -7.44 14.61
C ALA A 57 -17.67 -8.16 13.25
N THR A 58 -18.68 -8.04 12.39
CA THR A 58 -18.63 -8.53 11.02
C THR A 58 -18.09 -7.44 10.10
N LEU A 59 -17.03 -7.73 9.37
CA LEU A 59 -16.49 -6.87 8.31
C LEU A 59 -16.62 -7.58 6.97
N THR A 60 -17.43 -7.02 6.08
CA THR A 60 -17.59 -7.49 4.69
C THR A 60 -17.03 -6.44 3.75
N ILE A 61 -16.08 -6.84 2.90
CA ILE A 61 -15.44 -5.98 1.89
C ILE A 61 -15.89 -6.43 0.50
N ASP A 62 -17.14 -6.10 0.14
CA ASP A 62 -17.83 -6.52 -1.09
C ASP A 62 -18.07 -5.37 -2.09
N ARG A 63 -17.34 -4.27 -1.93
CA ARG A 63 -17.44 -3.04 -2.72
C ARG A 63 -16.08 -2.32 -2.74
N PRO A 64 -15.89 -1.31 -3.63
CA PRO A 64 -14.61 -0.61 -3.72
C PRO A 64 -14.07 -0.13 -2.37
N PHE A 65 -12.78 -0.35 -2.16
CA PHE A 65 -12.09 -0.02 -0.91
C PHE A 65 -10.69 0.53 -1.16
N VAL A 66 -10.13 1.17 -0.14
CA VAL A 66 -8.74 1.64 -0.09
C VAL A 66 -7.98 0.77 0.89
N PHE A 67 -6.73 0.46 0.58
CA PHE A 67 -5.83 -0.25 1.48
C PHE A 67 -4.50 0.50 1.59
N ALA A 68 -3.81 0.27 2.70
CA ALA A 68 -2.43 0.71 2.90
C ALA A 68 -1.63 -0.40 3.59
N ILE A 69 -0.40 -0.61 3.12
CA ILE A 69 0.58 -1.47 3.77
C ILE A 69 1.52 -0.54 4.51
N ILE A 70 1.55 -0.65 5.84
CA ILE A 70 2.24 0.29 6.73
C ILE A 70 3.27 -0.49 7.55
N ASP A 71 4.50 0.01 7.60
CA ASP A 71 5.47 -0.44 8.60
C ASP A 71 5.04 0.06 9.98
N ARG A 72 4.76 -0.86 10.90
CA ARG A 72 4.27 -0.52 12.25
C ARG A 72 5.34 0.12 13.15
N ALA A 73 6.62 -0.12 12.89
CA ALA A 73 7.69 0.42 13.72
C ALA A 73 7.91 1.92 13.44
N THR A 74 7.93 2.30 12.16
CA THR A 74 8.18 3.68 11.74
C THR A 74 6.90 4.47 11.40
N GLY A 75 5.79 3.78 11.16
CA GLY A 75 4.56 4.37 10.63
C GLY A 75 4.64 4.69 9.13
N ALA A 76 5.70 4.29 8.43
CA ALA A 76 5.86 4.57 7.01
C ALA A 76 4.83 3.81 6.15
N THR A 77 4.20 4.51 5.22
CA THR A 77 3.32 3.87 4.21
C THR A 77 4.19 3.30 3.09
N LEU A 78 4.20 1.97 2.98
CA LEU A 78 4.96 1.23 1.97
C LEU A 78 4.18 1.14 0.66
N PHE A 79 2.87 0.91 0.76
CA PHE A 79 1.95 0.89 -0.37
C PHE A 79 0.63 1.54 0.03
N ILE A 80 0.00 2.21 -0.92
CA ILE A 80 -1.37 2.70 -0.80
C ILE A 80 -2.06 2.50 -2.14
N GLY A 81 -3.29 2.03 -2.12
CA GLY A 81 -4.03 1.72 -3.33
C GLY A 81 -5.52 1.67 -3.11
N ARG A 82 -6.26 1.66 -4.21
CA ARG A 82 -7.69 1.36 -4.21
C ARG A 82 -7.96 0.13 -5.05
N VAL A 83 -8.87 -0.71 -4.59
CA VAL A 83 -9.43 -1.81 -5.36
C VAL A 83 -10.84 -1.38 -5.76
N LEU A 84 -11.06 -1.28 -7.07
CA LEU A 84 -12.40 -1.04 -7.63
C LEU A 84 -13.07 -2.35 -8.03
N ASP A 85 -12.26 -3.26 -8.58
CA ASP A 85 -12.64 -4.58 -9.04
C ASP A 85 -11.48 -5.53 -8.71
N PRO A 86 -11.69 -6.57 -7.89
CA PRO A 86 -10.65 -7.52 -7.50
C PRO A 86 -10.43 -8.65 -8.53
N THR A 87 -11.17 -8.67 -9.64
CA THR A 87 -11.09 -9.74 -10.66
C THR A 87 -10.06 -9.51 -11.77
N SER A 88 -9.41 -8.33 -11.78
CA SER A 88 -8.43 -7.89 -12.77
C SER A 88 -7.02 -8.40 -12.53
#